data_AF-A0AA35JL92-F1
#
_entry.id   AF-A0AA35JL92-F1
#
_cell.length_a   1.000
_cell.length_b   1.000
_cell.length_c   1.000
_cell.angle_alpha   90.00
_cell.angle_beta   90.00
_cell.angle_gamma   90.00
#
_symmetry.space_group_name_H-M   'P 1'
#
loop_
_entity.id
_entity.type
_entity.pdbx_description
1 polymer ?
#
loop_
_entity_poly.entity_id
_entity_poly.type
_entity_poly.pdbx_seq_one_letter_code
_entity_poly.pdbx_strand_id
1 'polypeptide(L)'
;MVNWQTLFLVSLRREGSSLRYKYKSNMEGITHQVFPRCKKAFKKTGLVYEFCDISGTLYNASLMDLQKLLLRDINAPNGHVFKIVRTDLVQKSRNKRILHWERIAPMFSHALSLYEVAFNEMDRSFKPSFEWQQLIRLRSKDKKCQLQRVIWPKSVFANFCRGIGVKKDTHDRLLRQNDEQEPVLINPANAKPLPLFEIADDTDIGEFDGIGIFPYFVEEHQKFFVTELDKLKTKLISPLCTSSERMRVDTVISGRLLEDEKGKPFYLDTKSATKQVADGNITTLKHLLEWSVSHKTLWSRQSTKDRTCPGDVLRATVLSNDFSIRQLRDEFCKNFILYNIFTILQRNKKNIRSLTPETHISSFSFDWKAWDSYIWKQYQETESMEIPMGQADLTNYKAKYDLFLQDLQTYSTLVISEMKWEKFAIFQHDETSLSRFDHIGLVLQTILTNSRMIKVFQPNLCKYMQDELGSTFLGSINFVDSISKTVEPGFINEQSLQSANALWKLANQLLFFENKIYAEKFRINRPNQIRPLTLSEKFKIVILDKQNAIPETFKTLLMFLTQTRTNFVEDLTDIELHGHMHCIEKKMLDKSTFMYLYELKYNGALKTIPPPKEKIVDNIIDLLSSDKED
;
A
#
# COMPACT_ATOMS: atom_id res chain seq x y z
N MET A 1 -5.99 7.84 -16.77
CA MET A 1 -5.69 6.86 -15.72
C MET A 1 -6.71 5.74 -15.81
N VAL A 2 -6.26 4.48 -15.88
CA VAL A 2 -7.18 3.33 -15.98
C VAL A 2 -7.87 3.12 -14.62
N ASN A 3 -9.17 2.87 -14.63
CA ASN A 3 -9.96 2.64 -13.42
C ASN A 3 -9.66 1.24 -12.83
N TRP A 4 -9.35 1.14 -11.54
CA TRP A 4 -9.07 -0.15 -10.87
C TRP A 4 -10.20 -1.16 -11.00
N GLN A 5 -11.46 -0.69 -11.03
CA GLN A 5 -12.62 -1.55 -11.25
C GLN A 5 -12.62 -2.16 -12.66
N THR A 6 -12.19 -1.40 -13.66
CA THR A 6 -12.02 -1.88 -15.04
C THR A 6 -10.96 -2.99 -15.08
N LEU A 7 -9.80 -2.78 -14.47
CA LEU A 7 -8.75 -3.79 -14.41
C LEU A 7 -9.18 -5.02 -13.61
N PHE A 8 -9.92 -4.83 -12.51
CA PHE A 8 -10.51 -5.93 -11.76
C PHE A 8 -11.42 -6.81 -12.63
N LEU A 9 -12.32 -6.19 -13.41
CA LEU A 9 -13.23 -6.94 -14.29
C LEU A 9 -12.46 -7.67 -15.41
N VAL A 10 -11.42 -7.03 -15.96
CA VAL A 10 -10.48 -7.65 -16.91
C VAL A 10 -9.82 -8.90 -16.30
N SER A 11 -9.32 -8.81 -15.06
CA SER A 11 -8.73 -9.95 -14.35
C SER A 11 -9.77 -11.02 -14.00
N LEU A 12 -10.98 -10.62 -13.60
CA LEU A 12 -12.08 -11.52 -13.24
C LEU A 12 -12.48 -12.41 -14.42
N ARG A 13 -12.54 -11.85 -15.64
CA ARG A 13 -12.79 -12.63 -16.87
C ARG A 13 -11.71 -13.65 -17.19
N ARG A 14 -10.50 -13.46 -16.65
CA ARG A 14 -9.32 -14.30 -16.88
C ARG A 14 -8.99 -15.20 -15.69
N GLU A 15 -9.77 -15.14 -14.61
CA GLU A 15 -9.62 -15.98 -13.42
C GLU A 15 -9.71 -17.47 -13.79
N GLY A 16 -8.94 -18.32 -13.10
CA GLY A 16 -8.98 -19.75 -13.31
C GLY A 16 -10.37 -20.35 -13.02
N SER A 17 -10.81 -21.29 -13.88
CA SER A 17 -12.12 -21.94 -13.71
C SER A 17 -12.19 -22.83 -12.46
N SER A 18 -11.07 -23.50 -12.11
CA SER A 18 -10.96 -24.38 -10.95
C SER A 18 -10.94 -23.60 -9.64
N LEU A 19 -11.64 -24.11 -8.62
CA LEU A 19 -11.73 -23.51 -7.28
C LEU A 19 -10.37 -23.21 -6.65
N ARG A 20 -9.37 -24.08 -6.85
CA ARG A 20 -8.03 -23.90 -6.27
C ARG A 20 -7.30 -22.65 -6.77
N TYR A 21 -7.71 -22.07 -7.89
CA TYR A 21 -7.14 -20.85 -8.46
C TYR A 21 -8.04 -19.63 -8.27
N LYS A 22 -9.16 -19.76 -7.56
CA LYS A 22 -10.06 -18.63 -7.31
C LYS A 22 -9.65 -17.89 -6.06
N TYR A 23 -9.66 -16.56 -6.12
CA TYR A 23 -9.27 -15.71 -4.99
C TYR A 23 -10.05 -16.04 -3.72
N LYS A 24 -11.39 -16.07 -3.83
CA LYS A 24 -12.29 -16.31 -2.70
C LYS A 24 -12.12 -17.68 -2.04
N SER A 25 -11.58 -18.65 -2.76
CA SER A 25 -11.33 -20.00 -2.22
C SER A 25 -10.03 -20.07 -1.43
N ASN A 26 -9.08 -19.16 -1.69
CA ASN A 26 -7.78 -19.14 -1.03
C ASN A 26 -7.64 -17.98 -0.03
N MET A 27 -8.60 -17.05 0.00
CA MET A 27 -8.59 -15.86 0.84
C MET A 27 -8.43 -16.15 2.34
N GLU A 28 -9.04 -17.22 2.86
CA GLU A 28 -8.87 -17.65 4.26
C GLU A 28 -7.41 -18.05 4.53
N GLY A 29 -6.81 -18.83 3.62
CA GLY A 29 -5.40 -19.20 3.69
C GLY A 29 -4.48 -17.98 3.66
N ILE A 30 -4.75 -17.00 2.78
CA ILE A 30 -3.99 -15.75 2.68
C ILE A 30 -4.12 -14.92 3.97
N THR A 31 -5.35 -14.71 4.46
CA THR A 31 -5.64 -13.85 5.62
C THR A 31 -5.03 -14.41 6.90
N HIS A 32 -5.00 -15.73 7.04
CA HIS A 32 -4.47 -16.40 8.21
C HIS A 32 -2.98 -16.73 8.14
N GLN A 33 -2.26 -16.34 7.08
CA GLN A 33 -0.81 -16.55 7.00
C GLN A 33 -0.04 -15.93 8.18
N VAL A 34 -0.57 -14.86 8.79
CA VAL A 34 0.05 -14.18 9.94
C VAL A 34 -0.03 -15.00 11.23
N PHE A 35 -1.08 -15.81 11.43
CA PHE A 35 -1.29 -16.43 12.74
C PHE A 35 -0.26 -17.50 13.10
N PRO A 36 0.12 -18.42 12.19
CA PRO A 36 1.23 -19.32 12.45
C PRO A 36 2.53 -18.56 12.75
N ARG A 37 2.79 -17.43 12.06
CA ARG A 37 3.97 -16.59 12.27
C ARG A 37 3.98 -15.97 13.66
N CYS A 38 2.88 -15.33 14.08
CA CYS A 38 2.75 -14.78 15.42
C CYS A 38 2.95 -15.86 16.48
N LYS A 39 2.25 -17.00 16.35
CA LYS A 39 2.40 -18.13 17.30
C LYS A 39 3.82 -18.66 17.35
N LYS A 40 4.52 -18.77 16.21
CA LYS A 40 5.92 -19.20 16.15
C LYS A 40 6.87 -18.16 16.76
N ALA A 41 6.63 -16.87 16.51
CA ALA A 41 7.43 -15.80 17.10
C ALA A 41 7.38 -15.86 18.63
N PHE A 42 6.19 -15.96 19.23
CA PHE A 42 6.05 -16.03 20.69
C PHE A 42 6.59 -17.30 21.36
N LYS A 43 6.99 -18.31 20.58
CA LYS A 43 7.65 -19.53 21.10
C LYS A 43 9.17 -19.41 21.17
N LYS A 44 9.78 -18.39 20.55
CA LYS A 44 11.24 -18.18 20.57
C LYS A 44 11.69 -17.60 21.92
N THR A 45 12.84 -18.05 22.41
CA THR A 45 13.55 -17.42 23.53
C THR A 45 14.33 -16.19 23.03
N GLY A 46 14.47 -15.15 23.85
CA GLY A 46 15.24 -13.95 23.47
C GLY A 46 14.58 -13.05 22.43
N LEU A 47 13.26 -12.86 22.51
CA LEU A 47 12.53 -11.98 21.59
C LEU A 47 13.02 -10.52 21.65
N VAL A 48 13.34 -9.98 20.48
CA VAL A 48 13.59 -8.55 20.30
C VAL A 48 12.27 -7.87 19.97
N TYR A 49 11.93 -6.83 20.73
CA TYR A 49 10.67 -6.12 20.60
C TYR A 49 10.89 -4.75 19.96
N GLU A 50 10.02 -4.44 19.01
CA GLU A 50 9.79 -3.07 18.55
C GLU A 50 8.61 -2.50 19.34
N PHE A 51 8.88 -1.52 20.21
CA PHE A 51 7.86 -0.94 21.08
C PHE A 51 7.20 0.25 20.40
N CYS A 52 5.89 0.15 20.19
CA CYS A 52 5.10 1.18 19.51
C CYS A 52 4.07 1.77 20.46
N ASP A 53 4.19 3.06 20.75
CA ASP A 53 3.31 3.76 21.65
C ASP A 53 2.06 4.33 20.97
N ILE A 54 0.91 4.20 21.63
CA ILE A 54 -0.37 4.79 21.20
C ILE A 54 -1.10 5.43 22.39
N SER A 55 -1.94 6.43 22.11
CA SER A 55 -2.84 7.02 23.09
C SER A 55 -4.19 6.30 23.03
N GLY A 56 -4.43 5.32 23.90
CA GLY A 56 -5.65 4.51 23.91
C GLY A 56 -5.41 3.05 23.52
N THR A 57 -6.49 2.32 23.25
CA THR A 57 -6.41 0.95 22.72
C THR A 57 -6.18 0.94 21.21
N LEU A 58 -5.48 -0.06 20.70
CA LEU A 58 -5.21 -0.19 19.26
C LEU A 58 -6.51 -0.24 18.44
N TYR A 59 -7.53 -0.93 18.96
CA TYR A 59 -8.84 -1.03 18.32
C TYR A 59 -9.52 0.33 18.10
N ASN A 60 -9.31 1.27 19.02
CA ASN A 60 -9.89 2.62 18.94
C ASN A 60 -8.87 3.67 18.46
N ALA A 61 -7.68 3.26 18.03
CA ALA A 61 -6.68 4.18 17.53
C ALA A 61 -7.21 4.97 16.33
N SER A 62 -6.80 6.24 16.22
CA SER A 62 -7.09 7.02 15.03
C SER A 62 -6.41 6.38 13.82
N LEU A 63 -7.00 6.55 12.62
CA LEU A 63 -6.36 6.01 11.41
C LEU A 63 -5.00 6.66 11.12
N MET A 64 -4.77 7.87 11.61
CA MET A 64 -3.49 8.56 11.55
C MET A 64 -2.44 7.91 12.46
N ASP A 65 -2.78 7.62 13.71
CA ASP A 65 -1.88 6.91 14.62
C ASP A 65 -1.58 5.51 14.10
N LEU A 66 -2.59 4.83 13.53
CA LEU A 66 -2.40 3.55 12.89
C LEU A 66 -1.49 3.64 11.66
N GLN A 67 -1.62 4.67 10.82
CA GLN A 67 -0.73 4.88 9.68
C GLN A 67 0.72 5.07 10.12
N LYS A 68 0.97 5.91 11.14
CA LYS A 68 2.31 6.08 11.73
C LYS A 68 2.87 4.76 12.25
N LEU A 69 2.03 3.98 12.90
CA LEU A 69 2.41 2.69 13.47
C LEU A 69 2.69 1.64 12.37
N LEU A 70 1.92 1.63 11.27
CA LEU A 70 2.22 0.81 10.10
C LEU A 70 3.49 1.27 9.37
N LEU A 71 3.81 2.58 9.38
CA LEU A 71 5.06 3.10 8.84
C LEU A 71 6.27 2.65 9.66
N ARG A 72 6.15 2.57 10.99
CA ARG A 72 7.15 1.90 11.84
C ARG A 72 7.28 0.42 11.52
N ASP A 73 6.16 -0.26 11.26
CA ASP A 73 6.15 -1.68 10.82
C ASP A 73 6.80 -1.91 9.45
N ILE A 74 6.77 -0.93 8.56
CA ILE A 74 7.51 -0.99 7.28
C ILE A 74 9.03 -0.91 7.53
N ASN A 75 9.45 -0.04 8.46
CA ASN A 75 10.86 0.27 8.70
C ASN A 75 11.51 -0.59 9.79
N ALA A 76 10.75 -1.44 10.47
CA ALA A 76 11.28 -2.26 11.55
C ALA A 76 12.20 -3.39 11.03
N PRO A 77 13.24 -3.76 11.81
CA PRO A 77 14.14 -4.82 11.44
C PRO A 77 13.46 -6.19 11.39
N ASN A 78 13.88 -7.01 10.41
CA ASN A 78 13.37 -8.37 10.25
C ASN A 78 13.52 -9.19 11.54
N GLY A 79 12.45 -9.91 11.91
CA GLY A 79 12.45 -10.79 13.09
C GLY A 79 12.06 -10.10 14.40
N HIS A 80 11.88 -8.77 14.40
CA HIS A 80 11.32 -8.05 15.54
C HIS A 80 9.83 -8.38 15.72
N VAL A 81 9.38 -8.25 16.97
CA VAL A 81 7.97 -8.42 17.36
C VAL A 81 7.40 -7.07 17.80
N PHE A 82 6.26 -6.70 17.24
CA PHE A 82 5.60 -5.44 17.56
C PHE A 82 4.87 -5.56 18.89
N LYS A 83 5.19 -4.65 19.81
CA LYS A 83 4.55 -4.58 21.12
C LYS A 83 3.95 -3.20 21.35
N ILE A 84 2.62 -3.18 21.49
CA ILE A 84 1.87 -1.95 21.67
C ILE A 84 1.98 -1.48 23.12
N VAL A 85 2.42 -0.24 23.29
CA VAL A 85 2.53 0.42 24.59
C VAL A 85 1.48 1.52 24.70
N ARG A 86 0.61 1.40 25.70
CA ARG A 86 -0.44 2.37 25.98
C ARG A 86 0.10 3.50 26.84
N THR A 87 0.03 4.70 26.30
CA THR A 87 0.42 5.95 26.99
C THR A 87 -0.76 6.65 27.64
N ASP A 88 -1.98 6.16 27.44
CA ASP A 88 -3.16 6.63 28.17
C ASP A 88 -3.21 6.04 29.58
N LEU A 89 -3.62 6.86 30.55
CA LEU A 89 -3.65 6.49 31.97
C LEU A 89 -5.01 5.88 32.40
N VAL A 90 -5.83 5.44 31.45
CA VAL A 90 -7.14 4.86 31.78
C VAL A 90 -6.94 3.58 32.60
N GLN A 91 -7.81 3.38 33.60
CA GLN A 91 -7.78 2.27 34.56
C GLN A 91 -7.23 0.98 33.96
N LYS A 92 -6.32 0.34 34.71
CA LYS A 92 -5.79 -1.00 34.45
C LYS A 92 -6.94 -1.95 34.11
N SER A 93 -7.26 -2.07 32.82
CA SER A 93 -8.14 -3.12 32.33
C SER A 93 -7.50 -4.44 32.75
N ARG A 94 -8.23 -5.28 33.49
CA ARG A 94 -7.75 -6.64 33.80
C ARG A 94 -7.47 -7.43 32.52
N ASN A 95 -8.15 -7.10 31.43
CA ASN A 95 -7.90 -7.67 30.12
C ASN A 95 -7.05 -6.75 29.26
N LYS A 96 -5.75 -7.04 29.20
CA LYS A 96 -4.78 -6.33 28.35
C LYS A 96 -4.74 -6.85 26.91
N ARG A 97 -5.57 -7.85 26.58
CA ARG A 97 -5.58 -8.44 25.25
C ARG A 97 -6.08 -7.42 24.23
N ILE A 98 -5.40 -7.33 23.09
CA ILE A 98 -5.86 -6.52 21.96
C ILE A 98 -7.23 -7.04 21.52
N LEU A 99 -8.24 -6.18 21.58
CA LEU A 99 -9.59 -6.51 21.12
C LEU A 99 -9.57 -6.81 19.61
N HIS A 100 -10.27 -7.86 19.20
CA HIS A 100 -10.27 -8.32 17.80
C HIS A 100 -8.87 -8.55 17.22
N TRP A 101 -7.91 -8.99 18.04
CA TRP A 101 -6.52 -9.23 17.62
C TRP A 101 -6.41 -10.03 16.31
N GLU A 102 -7.24 -11.06 16.12
CA GLU A 102 -7.27 -11.87 14.89
C GLU A 102 -7.60 -11.05 13.64
N ARG A 103 -8.37 -9.97 13.75
CA ARG A 103 -8.68 -9.08 12.62
C ARG A 103 -7.62 -8.01 12.41
N ILE A 104 -6.91 -7.62 13.46
CA ILE A 104 -5.96 -6.50 13.44
C ILE A 104 -4.54 -6.99 13.11
N ALA A 105 -4.10 -8.11 13.68
CA ALA A 105 -2.78 -8.67 13.45
C ALA A 105 -2.44 -8.88 11.97
N PRO A 106 -3.37 -9.32 11.09
CA PRO A 106 -3.12 -9.43 9.66
C PRO A 106 -2.78 -8.11 8.96
N MET A 107 -3.01 -6.94 9.58
CA MET A 107 -2.60 -5.66 8.99
C MET A 107 -1.09 -5.42 9.06
N PHE A 108 -0.34 -6.23 9.81
CA PHE A 108 1.08 -6.05 10.11
C PHE A 108 1.95 -7.02 9.31
N SER A 109 3.12 -6.55 8.87
CA SER A 109 4.13 -7.44 8.28
C SER A 109 4.88 -8.22 9.38
N HIS A 110 5.11 -7.58 10.52
CA HIS A 110 5.71 -8.19 11.70
C HIS A 110 4.67 -8.82 12.63
N ALA A 111 5.13 -9.73 13.49
CA ALA A 111 4.25 -10.36 14.47
C ALA A 111 3.78 -9.34 15.51
N LEU A 112 2.46 -9.12 15.60
CA LEU A 112 1.85 -8.26 16.60
C LEU A 112 1.61 -9.01 17.92
N SER A 113 2.04 -8.44 19.05
CA SER A 113 1.77 -8.97 20.38
C SER A 113 0.27 -9.12 20.66
N LEU A 114 -0.09 -10.19 21.39
CA LEU A 114 -1.47 -10.42 21.79
C LEU A 114 -1.96 -9.40 22.84
N TYR A 115 -1.02 -8.81 23.59
CA TYR A 115 -1.30 -7.94 24.73
C TYR A 115 -0.70 -6.56 24.54
N GLU A 116 -1.47 -5.55 24.94
CA GLU A 116 -1.00 -4.18 25.13
C GLU A 116 -0.36 -4.06 26.50
N VAL A 117 0.69 -3.24 26.63
CA VAL A 117 1.34 -2.98 27.92
C VAL A 117 1.15 -1.51 28.27
N ALA A 118 0.81 -1.23 29.53
CA ALA A 118 0.72 0.15 29.98
C ALA A 118 2.12 0.74 30.16
N PHE A 119 2.30 2.01 29.83
CA PHE A 119 3.61 2.66 29.92
C PHE A 119 4.26 2.55 31.31
N ASN A 120 3.46 2.58 32.37
CA ASN A 120 3.93 2.46 33.75
C ASN A 120 4.43 1.05 34.14
N GLU A 121 4.19 0.05 33.30
CA GLU A 121 4.68 -1.33 33.48
C GLU A 121 5.93 -1.62 32.64
N MET A 122 6.36 -0.64 31.85
CA MET A 122 7.58 -0.75 31.06
C MET A 122 8.80 -0.57 31.96
N ASP A 123 9.88 -1.27 31.59
CA ASP A 123 11.18 -1.07 32.23
C ASP A 123 11.70 0.34 31.95
N ARG A 124 12.61 0.85 32.80
CA ARG A 124 13.19 2.20 32.71
C ARG A 124 13.88 2.50 31.38
N SER A 125 14.16 1.48 30.57
CA SER A 125 14.80 1.54 29.27
C SER A 125 13.87 1.97 28.12
N PHE A 126 12.55 1.80 28.24
CA PHE A 126 11.63 2.20 27.19
C PHE A 126 11.32 3.69 27.23
N LYS A 127 11.69 4.40 26.17
CA LYS A 127 11.30 5.80 25.96
C LYS A 127 10.14 5.84 24.95
N PRO A 128 8.95 6.35 25.34
CA PRO A 128 7.84 6.56 24.41
C PRO A 128 8.25 7.58 23.34
N SER A 129 7.60 7.53 22.17
CA SER A 129 7.97 8.43 21.08
C SER A 129 7.74 9.90 21.44
N PHE A 130 8.85 10.61 21.59
CA PHE A 130 8.87 12.03 21.85
C PHE A 130 8.87 12.78 20.52
N GLU A 131 7.76 13.45 20.21
CA GLU A 131 7.59 14.23 18.99
C GLU A 131 7.16 15.65 19.37
N TRP A 132 7.80 16.66 18.76
CA TRP A 132 7.35 18.04 18.80
C TRP A 132 6.11 18.17 17.92
N GLN A 133 4.97 18.59 18.47
CA GLN A 133 3.71 18.55 17.73
C GLN A 133 2.92 19.85 17.79
N GLN A 134 3.15 20.66 18.82
CA GLN A 134 2.25 21.77 19.11
C GLN A 134 3.02 22.99 19.57
N LEU A 135 2.40 24.14 19.39
CA LEU A 135 2.79 25.39 20.00
C LEU A 135 1.83 25.65 21.15
N ILE A 136 2.38 26.07 22.30
CA ILE A 136 1.56 26.46 23.45
C ILE A 136 1.84 27.89 23.86
N ARG A 137 0.86 28.49 24.55
CA ARG A 137 1.01 29.74 25.28
C ARG A 137 1.43 29.45 26.71
N LEU A 138 2.50 30.10 27.16
CA LEU A 138 2.95 30.05 28.55
C LEU A 138 2.78 31.42 29.19
N ARG A 139 2.41 31.42 30.47
CA ARG A 139 2.25 32.65 31.28
C ARG A 139 3.03 32.52 32.56
N SER A 140 3.48 33.64 33.11
CA SER A 140 4.01 33.71 34.45
C SER A 140 2.90 33.54 35.50
N LYS A 141 3.27 33.15 36.72
CA LYS A 141 2.33 32.95 37.84
C LYS A 141 1.49 34.21 38.13
N ASP A 142 2.08 35.39 37.99
CA ASP A 142 1.47 36.70 38.19
C ASP A 142 0.79 37.27 36.92
N LYS A 143 0.83 36.52 35.81
CA LYS A 143 0.29 36.88 34.49
C LYS A 143 0.91 38.14 33.85
N LYS A 144 2.02 38.67 34.38
CA LYS A 144 2.71 39.84 33.79
C LYS A 144 3.45 39.48 32.50
N CYS A 145 4.09 38.31 32.47
CA CYS A 145 4.87 37.84 31.33
C CYS A 145 4.14 36.71 30.60
N GLN A 146 4.28 36.68 29.27
CA GLN A 146 3.72 35.61 28.45
C GLN A 146 4.58 35.32 27.22
N LEU A 147 4.64 34.04 26.85
CA LEU A 147 5.17 33.56 25.58
C LEU A 147 4.02 33.00 24.77
N GLN A 148 3.87 33.43 23.53
CA GLN A 148 2.71 33.08 22.70
C GLN A 148 2.93 31.79 21.90
N ARG A 149 4.19 31.55 21.50
CA ARG A 149 4.56 30.47 20.60
C ARG A 149 5.75 29.70 21.15
N VAL A 150 5.50 28.78 22.08
CA VAL A 150 6.53 27.89 22.63
C VAL A 150 6.41 26.51 22.01
N ILE A 151 7.49 26.00 21.41
CA ILE A 151 7.55 24.64 20.87
C ILE A 151 7.36 23.63 21.99
N TRP A 152 6.40 22.72 21.81
CA TRP A 152 5.98 21.76 22.83
C TRP A 152 5.70 20.38 22.22
N PRO A 153 5.96 19.30 22.97
CA PRO A 153 5.64 17.95 22.52
C PRO A 153 4.15 17.65 22.74
N LYS A 154 3.72 16.42 22.42
CA LYS A 154 2.42 15.88 22.82
C LYS A 154 2.10 16.21 24.27
N SER A 155 0.88 16.68 24.56
CA SER A 155 0.40 17.07 25.90
C SER A 155 0.65 16.02 27.00
N VAL A 156 0.71 14.73 26.64
CA VAL A 156 1.01 13.64 27.57
C VAL A 156 2.38 13.76 28.26
N PHE A 157 3.34 14.42 27.62
CA PHE A 157 4.71 14.55 28.13
C PHE A 157 4.93 15.82 28.94
N ALA A 158 3.94 16.71 29.10
CA ALA A 158 4.16 18.03 29.69
C ALA A 158 4.78 17.98 31.12
N ASN A 159 4.50 16.94 31.91
CA ASN A 159 5.11 16.73 33.23
C ASN A 159 6.64 16.50 33.21
N PHE A 160 7.20 16.13 32.06
CA PHE A 160 8.65 15.95 31.87
C PHE A 160 9.39 17.26 31.58
N CYS A 161 8.68 18.36 31.35
CA CYS A 161 9.31 19.66 31.14
C CYS A 161 10.03 20.12 32.42
N ARG A 162 11.24 20.66 32.26
CA ARG A 162 12.11 21.13 33.36
C ARG A 162 12.51 22.60 33.26
N GLY A 163 12.14 23.28 32.19
CA GLY A 163 12.39 24.70 31.98
C GLY A 163 12.01 25.11 30.56
N ILE A 164 12.23 26.38 30.23
CA ILE A 164 11.95 26.95 28.91
C ILE A 164 13.25 27.55 28.35
N GLY A 165 13.63 27.09 27.17
CA GLY A 165 14.74 27.67 26.41
C GLY A 165 14.25 28.86 25.58
N VAL A 166 14.92 30.00 25.69
CA VAL A 166 14.63 31.22 24.91
C VAL A 166 15.92 31.81 24.35
N LYS A 167 15.84 32.44 23.17
CA LYS A 167 16.95 33.24 22.64
C LYS A 167 17.20 34.46 23.51
N LYS A 168 18.41 35.00 23.44
CA LYS A 168 18.85 36.16 24.23
C LYS A 168 17.91 37.36 24.11
N ASP A 169 17.49 37.71 22.90
CA ASP A 169 16.56 38.83 22.67
C ASP A 169 15.21 38.65 23.40
N THR A 170 14.70 37.42 23.42
CA THR A 170 13.46 37.09 24.14
C THR A 170 13.68 37.09 25.64
N HIS A 171 14.82 36.61 26.10
CA HIS A 171 15.20 36.62 27.51
C HIS A 171 15.28 38.07 28.05
N ASP A 172 16.01 38.94 27.37
CA ASP A 172 16.17 40.35 27.73
C ASP A 172 14.82 41.09 27.71
N ARG A 173 13.95 40.79 26.74
CA ARG A 173 12.58 41.32 26.69
C ARG A 173 11.77 40.93 27.92
N LEU A 174 11.87 39.67 28.35
CA LEU A 174 11.14 39.14 29.50
C LEU A 174 11.62 39.77 30.82
N LEU A 175 12.94 39.98 30.98
CA LEU A 175 13.50 40.67 32.14
C LEU A 175 13.01 42.11 32.24
N ARG A 176 13.05 42.88 31.14
CA ARG A 176 12.55 44.27 31.11
C ARG A 176 11.06 44.37 31.42
N GLN A 177 10.27 43.37 31.02
CA GLN A 177 8.84 43.30 31.32
C GLN A 177 8.54 42.95 32.79
N ASN A 178 9.53 42.44 33.51
CA ASN A 178 9.39 41.95 34.89
C ASN A 178 10.35 42.65 35.86
N ASP A 179 10.56 43.95 35.68
CA ASP A 179 11.35 44.80 36.60
C ASP A 179 12.78 44.26 36.83
N GLU A 180 13.45 43.76 35.78
CA GLU A 180 14.79 43.13 35.80
C GLU A 180 14.87 41.86 36.68
N GLN A 181 13.72 41.26 37.02
CA GLN A 181 13.65 39.97 37.72
C GLN A 181 13.28 38.83 36.77
N GLU A 182 13.86 37.66 36.99
CA GLU A 182 13.60 36.49 36.14
C GLU A 182 12.14 36.01 36.29
N PRO A 183 11.34 35.98 35.21
CA PRO A 183 9.94 35.63 35.34
C PRO A 183 9.74 34.12 35.55
N VAL A 184 8.92 33.79 36.54
CA VAL A 184 8.57 32.40 36.84
C VAL A 184 7.40 31.95 35.98
N LEU A 185 7.72 31.34 34.82
CA LEU A 185 6.74 30.66 33.98
C LEU A 185 6.23 29.40 34.68
N ILE A 186 4.98 29.03 34.40
CA ILE A 186 4.37 27.83 34.99
C ILE A 186 4.09 26.75 33.95
N ASN A 187 4.32 25.50 34.32
CA ASN A 187 3.93 24.36 33.51
C ASN A 187 2.40 24.23 33.47
N PRO A 188 1.76 24.22 32.29
CA PRO A 188 0.29 24.19 32.20
C PRO A 188 -0.32 22.89 32.73
N ALA A 189 0.43 21.78 32.73
CA ALA A 189 -0.06 20.52 33.25
C ALA A 189 -0.20 20.56 34.78
N ASN A 190 0.83 20.99 35.50
CA ASN A 190 0.94 20.78 36.96
C ASN A 190 1.22 22.07 37.78
N ALA A 191 1.23 23.23 37.13
CA ALA A 191 1.52 24.55 37.70
C ALA A 191 2.89 24.69 38.38
N LYS A 192 3.82 23.74 38.16
CA LYS A 192 5.18 23.85 38.69
C LYS A 192 5.96 24.98 38.00
N PRO A 193 6.82 25.70 38.74
CA PRO A 193 7.75 26.67 38.16
C PRO A 193 8.62 26.05 37.07
N LEU A 194 8.79 26.78 35.97
CA LEU A 194 9.70 26.45 34.89
C LEU A 194 10.77 27.55 34.80
N PRO A 195 12.04 27.26 35.13
CA PRO A 195 13.13 28.22 34.97
C PRO A 195 13.35 28.54 33.49
N LEU A 196 13.90 29.73 33.22
CA LEU A 196 14.31 30.15 31.90
C LEU A 196 15.78 29.77 31.66
N PHE A 197 16.08 29.38 30.44
CA PHE A 197 17.43 29.09 30.00
C PHE A 197 17.70 29.85 28.71
N GLU A 198 18.83 30.55 28.64
CA GLU A 198 19.30 31.13 27.40
C GLU A 198 19.82 30.00 26.49
N ILE A 199 19.30 29.94 25.27
CA ILE A 199 19.75 29.01 24.23
C ILE A 199 20.56 29.77 23.18
N ALA A 200 21.55 29.09 22.60
CA ALA A 200 22.39 29.67 21.56
C ALA A 200 21.56 29.99 20.31
N ASP A 201 21.95 31.06 19.60
CA ASP A 201 21.19 31.60 18.46
C ASP A 201 21.08 30.61 17.28
N ASP A 202 22.00 29.66 17.19
CA ASP A 202 22.03 28.56 16.22
C ASP A 202 21.06 27.40 16.55
N THR A 203 20.41 27.43 17.71
CA THR A 203 19.38 26.45 18.06
C THR A 203 18.16 26.66 17.15
N ASP A 204 17.74 25.59 16.45
CA ASP A 204 16.63 25.57 15.48
C ASP A 204 15.24 25.80 16.12
N ILE A 205 15.02 26.96 16.74
CA ILE A 205 13.70 27.43 17.21
C ILE A 205 13.11 28.52 16.30
N GLY A 206 13.79 28.87 15.21
CA GLY A 206 13.31 29.84 14.21
C GLY A 206 12.81 31.16 14.82
N GLU A 207 11.58 31.54 14.47
CA GLU A 207 10.86 32.73 14.93
C GLU A 207 10.02 32.51 16.21
N PHE A 208 10.08 31.31 16.80
CA PHE A 208 9.25 30.98 17.96
C PHE A 208 9.80 31.65 19.23
N ASP A 209 8.91 31.92 20.20
CA ASP A 209 9.27 32.62 21.44
C ASP A 209 10.19 31.76 22.33
N GLY A 210 10.13 30.44 22.19
CA GLY A 210 10.98 29.51 22.94
C GLY A 210 10.65 28.04 22.68
N ILE A 211 11.32 27.16 23.41
CA ILE A 211 11.14 25.70 23.37
C ILE A 211 11.09 25.13 24.79
N GLY A 212 10.24 24.12 25.02
CA GLY A 212 10.26 23.41 26.29
C GLY A 212 11.52 22.56 26.46
N ILE A 213 12.11 22.52 27.65
CA ILE A 213 13.32 21.76 27.94
C ILE A 213 12.94 20.40 28.55
N PHE A 214 13.15 19.34 27.78
CA PHE A 214 12.80 17.93 28.09
C PHE A 214 14.05 17.02 28.14
N PRO A 215 14.92 17.15 29.16
CA PRO A 215 16.24 16.54 29.18
C PRO A 215 16.24 15.00 29.29
N TYR A 216 15.10 14.40 29.67
CA TYR A 216 14.90 12.96 29.69
C TYR A 216 14.81 12.37 28.26
N PHE A 217 14.23 13.13 27.33
CA PHE A 217 13.97 12.71 25.94
C PHE A 217 15.00 13.26 24.96
N VAL A 218 15.46 14.50 25.17
CA VAL A 218 16.41 15.20 24.31
C VAL A 218 17.73 15.34 25.07
N GLU A 219 18.79 14.71 24.58
CA GLU A 219 20.08 14.63 25.30
C GLU A 219 20.78 16.00 25.34
N GLU A 220 20.66 16.77 24.28
CA GLU A 220 21.21 18.12 24.15
C GLU A 220 20.66 19.07 25.21
N HIS A 221 19.43 18.84 25.69
CA HIS A 221 18.81 19.62 26.76
C HIS A 221 19.44 19.38 28.14
N GLN A 222 20.26 18.33 28.30
CA GLN A 222 20.94 18.07 29.58
C GLN A 222 22.02 19.12 29.87
N LYS A 223 22.56 19.79 28.83
CA LYS A 223 23.62 20.81 28.98
C LYS A 223 23.21 22.01 29.84
N PHE A 224 21.92 22.28 29.96
CA PHE A 224 21.38 23.39 30.77
C PHE A 224 21.42 23.10 32.29
N PHE A 225 21.71 21.87 32.70
CA PHE A 225 21.68 21.42 34.09
C PHE A 225 23.09 21.07 34.58
N VAL A 226 23.79 22.08 35.10
CA VAL A 226 25.25 21.99 35.37
C VAL A 226 25.58 21.40 36.74
N THR A 227 24.76 21.65 37.77
CA THR A 227 25.03 21.15 39.13
C THR A 227 24.74 19.64 39.22
N GLU A 228 25.43 18.92 40.11
CA GLU A 228 25.20 17.47 40.31
C GLU A 228 23.74 17.16 40.70
N LEU A 229 23.11 18.03 41.49
CA LEU A 229 21.69 17.96 41.83
C LEU A 229 20.78 18.17 40.62
N ASP A 230 21.16 19.06 39.70
CA ASP A 230 20.41 19.33 38.47
C ASP A 230 20.59 18.23 37.43
N LYS A 231 21.79 17.63 37.33
CA LYS A 231 22.05 16.42 36.52
C LYS A 231 21.23 15.22 36.97
N LEU A 232 20.85 15.14 38.25
CA LEU A 232 19.91 14.12 38.71
C LEU A 232 18.47 14.42 38.22
N LYS A 233 18.08 15.69 38.11
CA LYS A 233 16.77 16.11 37.58
C LYS A 233 16.58 15.80 36.11
N THR A 234 17.66 15.73 35.32
CA THR A 234 17.59 15.35 33.90
C THR A 234 17.25 13.88 33.69
N LYS A 235 17.63 13.02 34.64
CA LYS A 235 17.39 11.56 34.60
C LYS A 235 16.12 11.12 35.32
N LEU A 236 15.43 12.03 36.03
CA LEU A 236 14.22 11.75 36.80
C LEU A 236 13.01 11.53 35.88
N ILE A 237 12.50 10.29 35.91
CA ILE A 237 11.26 9.92 35.22
C ILE A 237 10.08 10.61 35.91
N SER A 238 9.33 11.42 35.15
CA SER A 238 8.05 11.96 35.60
C SER A 238 6.89 11.05 35.23
N PRO A 239 5.77 11.08 35.98
CA PRO A 239 4.55 10.44 35.51
C PRO A 239 4.04 11.17 34.26
N LEU A 240 3.52 10.40 33.29
CA LEU A 240 2.77 10.98 32.17
C LEU A 240 1.60 11.82 32.69
N CYS A 241 1.16 12.81 31.91
CA CYS A 241 0.03 13.65 32.28
C CYS A 241 -1.28 12.85 32.32
N THR A 242 -2.04 12.99 33.40
CA THR A 242 -3.43 12.57 33.59
C THR A 242 -4.36 13.26 32.59
N SER A 243 -5.57 12.74 32.41
CA SER A 243 -6.55 13.33 31.46
C SER A 243 -6.89 14.79 31.79
N SER A 244 -6.97 15.14 33.08
CA SER A 244 -7.20 16.52 33.51
C SER A 244 -6.00 17.43 33.24
N GLU A 245 -4.78 16.93 33.47
CA GLU A 245 -3.54 17.63 33.12
C GLU A 245 -3.42 17.84 31.61
N ARG A 246 -3.72 16.83 30.79
CA ARG A 246 -3.73 16.95 29.32
C ARG A 246 -4.71 18.01 28.86
N MET A 247 -5.95 17.99 29.37
CA MET A 247 -6.94 19.03 29.06
C MET A 247 -6.43 20.43 29.38
N ARG A 248 -5.72 20.64 30.49
CA ARG A 248 -5.12 21.95 30.82
C ARG A 248 -4.01 22.37 29.84
N VAL A 249 -3.24 21.42 29.32
CA VAL A 249 -2.26 21.71 28.26
C VAL A 249 -2.98 22.01 26.95
N ASP A 250 -4.03 21.26 26.63
CA ASP A 250 -4.77 21.40 25.39
C ASP A 250 -5.49 22.76 25.28
N THR A 251 -5.94 23.33 26.41
CA THR A 251 -6.55 24.68 26.42
C THR A 251 -5.56 25.82 26.14
N VAL A 252 -4.26 25.57 26.31
CA VAL A 252 -3.22 26.57 26.04
C VAL A 252 -2.52 26.37 24.69
N ILE A 253 -2.93 25.38 23.89
CA ILE A 253 -2.42 25.17 22.54
C ILE A 253 -2.76 26.40 21.68
N SER A 254 -1.73 27.04 21.13
CA SER A 254 -1.84 28.17 20.19
C SER A 254 -1.71 27.77 18.73
N GLY A 255 -1.23 26.56 18.43
CA GLY A 255 -1.09 26.07 17.07
C GLY A 255 -0.51 24.65 16.99
N ARG A 256 -0.49 24.08 15.79
CA ARG A 256 0.26 22.85 15.49
C ARG A 256 1.62 23.21 14.91
N LEU A 257 2.60 22.36 15.16
CA LEU A 257 3.94 22.44 14.58
C LEU A 257 3.93 21.63 13.26
N LEU A 258 4.35 22.23 12.15
CA LEU A 258 4.62 21.47 10.92
C LEU A 258 6.12 21.15 10.88
N GLU A 259 6.48 20.04 10.24
CA GLU A 259 7.87 19.64 10.01
C GLU A 259 8.24 19.97 8.55
N ASP A 260 9.46 20.46 8.30
CA ASP A 260 10.01 20.58 6.95
C ASP A 260 10.35 19.18 6.36
N GLU A 261 10.76 19.13 5.10
CA GLU A 261 11.15 17.88 4.42
C GLU A 261 12.32 17.14 5.11
N LYS A 262 12.99 17.77 6.07
CA LYS A 262 14.10 17.23 6.87
C LYS A 262 13.70 16.96 8.33
N GLY A 263 12.43 17.08 8.70
CA GLY A 263 11.93 16.85 10.06
C GLY A 263 12.14 18.01 11.04
N LYS A 264 12.52 19.21 10.58
CA LYS A 264 12.72 20.39 11.44
C LYS A 264 11.44 21.22 11.59
N PRO A 265 11.16 21.80 12.76
CA PRO A 265 9.88 22.47 13.03
C PRO A 265 9.75 23.83 12.31
N PHE A 266 8.71 24.02 11.50
CA PHE A 266 8.49 25.26 10.72
C PHE A 266 7.00 25.65 10.53
N TYR A 267 6.70 26.95 10.60
CA TYR A 267 5.44 27.69 10.35
C TYR A 267 4.11 27.37 11.10
N LEU A 268 3.30 28.43 11.21
CA LEU A 268 1.90 28.47 11.67
C LEU A 268 0.96 28.22 10.48
N ASP A 269 0.07 27.23 10.60
CA ASP A 269 -0.91 26.91 9.56
C ASP A 269 -1.94 28.05 9.40
N THR A 270 -1.77 28.87 8.36
CA THR A 270 -2.86 29.66 7.79
C THR A 270 -3.67 28.75 6.87
N LYS A 271 -4.55 27.93 7.46
CA LYS A 271 -5.55 27.10 6.74
C LYS A 271 -5.05 26.60 5.38
N SER A 272 -3.96 25.84 5.34
CA SER A 272 -3.58 25.14 4.12
C SER A 272 -4.27 23.79 4.12
N ALA A 273 -5.49 23.82 3.58
CA ALA A 273 -6.13 22.64 3.06
C ALA A 273 -5.24 22.03 1.96
N THR A 274 -4.27 21.20 2.32
CA THR A 274 -4.18 19.94 1.60
C THR A 274 -5.52 19.30 1.86
N LYS A 275 -6.41 19.37 0.86
CA LYS A 275 -7.73 18.75 0.92
C LYS A 275 -7.53 17.27 1.22
N GLN A 276 -7.52 16.93 2.50
CA GLN A 276 -7.76 15.59 2.97
C GLN A 276 -9.11 15.22 2.38
N VAL A 277 -9.12 14.24 1.48
CA VAL A 277 -10.35 13.59 1.04
C VAL A 277 -10.73 12.56 2.12
N ALA A 278 -10.70 12.97 3.38
CA ALA A 278 -11.31 12.21 4.46
C ALA A 278 -12.81 12.47 4.36
N ASP A 279 -13.52 11.52 3.77
CA ASP A 279 -14.96 11.45 3.94
C ASP A 279 -15.20 11.33 5.47
N GLY A 280 -15.74 12.38 6.09
CA GLY A 280 -15.60 12.71 7.52
C GLY A 280 -16.14 11.70 8.55
N ASN A 281 -16.49 10.47 8.14
CA ASN A 281 -17.15 9.46 8.96
C ASN A 281 -16.20 8.36 9.49
N ILE A 282 -15.07 8.09 8.84
CA ILE A 282 -14.15 7.01 9.26
C ILE A 282 -12.88 7.60 9.85
N THR A 283 -12.81 7.66 11.18
CA THR A 283 -11.71 8.30 11.92
C THR A 283 -10.85 7.32 12.72
N THR A 284 -11.37 6.12 12.99
CA THR A 284 -10.72 5.11 13.85
C THR A 284 -10.66 3.73 13.19
N LEU A 285 -9.76 2.88 13.68
CA LEU A 285 -9.67 1.47 13.24
C LEU A 285 -10.98 0.72 13.45
N LYS A 286 -11.65 0.93 14.59
CA LYS A 286 -12.99 0.41 14.85
C LYS A 286 -13.96 0.72 13.72
N HIS A 287 -14.08 2.00 13.33
CA HIS A 287 -15.02 2.40 12.27
C HIS A 287 -14.67 1.73 10.94
N LEU A 288 -13.38 1.65 10.58
CA LEU A 288 -12.92 1.00 9.36
C LEU A 288 -13.30 -0.50 9.33
N LEU A 289 -13.07 -1.20 10.45
CA LEU A 289 -13.41 -2.62 10.59
C LEU A 289 -14.92 -2.86 10.52
N GLU A 290 -15.71 -2.07 11.24
CA GLU A 290 -17.18 -2.16 11.24
C GLU A 290 -17.75 -1.88 9.84
N TRP A 291 -17.22 -0.89 9.14
CA TRP A 291 -17.67 -0.54 7.79
C TRP A 291 -17.31 -1.61 6.75
N SER A 292 -16.14 -2.24 6.88
CA SER A 292 -15.72 -3.29 5.96
C SER A 292 -16.72 -4.46 5.89
N VAL A 293 -17.49 -4.70 6.96
CA VAL A 293 -18.52 -5.75 7.03
C VAL A 293 -19.59 -5.59 5.94
N SER A 294 -19.89 -4.34 5.53
CA SER A 294 -20.88 -4.07 4.48
C SER A 294 -20.41 -4.53 3.08
N HIS A 295 -19.12 -4.83 2.91
CA HIS A 295 -18.53 -5.26 1.64
C HIS A 295 -18.07 -6.71 1.65
N LYS A 296 -18.45 -7.48 2.68
CA LYS A 296 -18.02 -8.87 2.89
C LYS A 296 -18.16 -9.78 1.66
N THR A 297 -19.08 -9.49 0.75
CA THR A 297 -19.29 -10.30 -0.47
C THR A 297 -18.17 -10.14 -1.51
N LEU A 298 -17.32 -9.11 -1.41
CA LEU A 298 -16.17 -8.92 -2.29
C LEU A 298 -15.12 -10.02 -2.08
N TRP A 299 -14.81 -10.36 -0.83
CA TRP A 299 -13.71 -11.27 -0.50
C TRP A 299 -14.17 -12.64 0.01
N SER A 300 -15.36 -12.74 0.60
CA SER A 300 -15.87 -14.00 1.17
C SER A 300 -17.09 -14.55 0.44
N ARG A 301 -17.28 -15.87 0.51
CA ARG A 301 -18.54 -16.51 0.12
C ARG A 301 -19.51 -16.50 1.30
N GLN A 302 -20.80 -16.70 1.04
CA GLN A 302 -21.79 -16.81 2.13
C GLN A 302 -21.52 -18.01 3.04
N SER A 303 -20.98 -19.10 2.49
CA SER A 303 -20.62 -20.32 3.21
C SER A 303 -19.30 -20.24 3.99
N THR A 304 -18.49 -19.20 3.78
CA THR A 304 -17.20 -19.06 4.48
C THR A 304 -17.44 -18.68 5.94
N LYS A 305 -16.74 -19.35 6.87
CA LYS A 305 -16.82 -19.05 8.31
C LYS A 305 -16.22 -17.68 8.63
N ASP A 306 -15.02 -17.40 8.11
CA ASP A 306 -14.43 -16.06 8.18
C ASP A 306 -14.88 -15.20 6.99
N ARG A 307 -15.47 -14.05 7.29
CA ARG A 307 -15.94 -13.07 6.31
C ARG A 307 -15.32 -11.70 6.53
N THR A 308 -14.26 -11.63 7.32
CA THR A 308 -13.55 -10.39 7.63
C THR A 308 -12.78 -9.88 6.42
N CYS A 309 -12.57 -8.57 6.36
CA CYS A 309 -11.78 -7.97 5.29
C CYS A 309 -10.33 -8.46 5.38
N PRO A 310 -9.66 -8.80 4.26
CA PRO A 310 -8.26 -9.18 4.30
C PRO A 310 -7.41 -8.07 4.94
N GLY A 311 -6.44 -8.46 5.78
CA GLY A 311 -5.53 -7.53 6.46
C GLY A 311 -4.73 -6.67 5.49
N ASP A 312 -4.30 -7.23 4.35
CA ASP A 312 -3.58 -6.49 3.30
C ASP A 312 -4.43 -5.34 2.72
N VAL A 313 -5.74 -5.57 2.51
CA VAL A 313 -6.64 -4.54 1.98
C VAL A 313 -6.82 -3.41 2.98
N LEU A 314 -6.99 -3.73 4.27
CA LEU A 314 -7.08 -2.74 5.34
C LEU A 314 -5.77 -1.95 5.48
N ARG A 315 -4.63 -2.66 5.50
CA ARG A 315 -3.29 -2.07 5.59
C ARG A 315 -3.06 -1.08 4.45
N ALA A 316 -3.25 -1.51 3.20
CA ALA A 316 -3.02 -0.68 2.03
C ALA A 316 -3.98 0.52 1.98
N THR A 317 -5.21 0.37 2.49
CA THR A 317 -6.16 1.50 2.62
C THR A 317 -5.62 2.54 3.59
N VAL A 318 -5.17 2.13 4.78
CA VAL A 318 -4.60 3.05 5.77
C VAL A 318 -3.32 3.73 5.26
N LEU A 319 -2.46 3.00 4.55
CA LEU A 319 -1.22 3.54 3.98
C LEU A 319 -1.43 4.46 2.77
N SER A 320 -2.63 4.50 2.18
CA SER A 320 -2.91 5.32 1.00
C SER A 320 -3.17 6.80 1.30
N ASN A 321 -3.31 7.16 2.58
CA ASN A 321 -3.74 8.49 3.03
C ASN A 321 -5.16 8.90 2.57
N ASP A 322 -5.93 7.95 2.00
CA ASP A 322 -7.36 8.06 1.71
C ASP A 322 -8.10 6.96 2.48
N PHE A 323 -8.94 7.36 3.45
CA PHE A 323 -9.69 6.43 4.29
C PHE A 323 -11.10 6.14 3.77
N SER A 324 -11.42 6.55 2.54
CA SER A 324 -12.76 6.40 1.97
C SER A 324 -13.09 4.94 1.63
N ILE A 325 -14.40 4.65 1.53
CA ILE A 325 -14.87 3.36 1.02
C ILE A 325 -14.35 3.10 -0.40
N ARG A 326 -14.27 4.15 -1.22
CA ARG A 326 -13.78 4.02 -2.60
C ARG A 326 -12.37 3.45 -2.59
N GLN A 327 -11.51 3.98 -1.72
CA GLN A 327 -10.16 3.48 -1.57
C GLN A 327 -10.12 2.02 -1.09
N LEU A 328 -10.94 1.65 -0.10
CA LEU A 328 -11.05 0.25 0.35
C LEU A 328 -11.40 -0.70 -0.82
N ARG A 329 -12.31 -0.29 -1.70
CA ARG A 329 -12.70 -1.06 -2.89
C ARG A 329 -11.57 -1.14 -3.92
N ASP A 330 -10.85 -0.04 -4.13
CA ASP A 330 -9.74 0.02 -5.06
C ASP A 330 -8.57 -0.85 -4.57
N GLU A 331 -8.26 -0.85 -3.26
CA GLU A 331 -7.25 -1.75 -2.67
C GLU A 331 -7.66 -3.22 -2.73
N PHE A 332 -8.95 -3.54 -2.58
CA PHE A 332 -9.45 -4.89 -2.86
C PHE A 332 -9.19 -5.29 -4.33
N CYS A 333 -9.49 -4.40 -5.29
CA CYS A 333 -9.24 -4.66 -6.70
C CYS A 333 -7.75 -4.96 -6.96
N LYS A 334 -6.86 -4.16 -6.37
CA LYS A 334 -5.40 -4.34 -6.48
C LYS A 334 -4.93 -5.68 -5.91
N ASN A 335 -5.44 -6.06 -4.74
CA ASN A 335 -5.10 -7.34 -4.10
C ASN A 335 -5.61 -8.54 -4.92
N PHE A 336 -6.82 -8.44 -5.48
CA PHE A 336 -7.38 -9.45 -6.38
C PHE A 336 -6.58 -9.57 -7.68
N ILE A 337 -6.20 -8.44 -8.29
CA ILE A 337 -5.37 -8.40 -9.50
C ILE A 337 -4.04 -9.11 -9.25
N LEU A 338 -3.35 -8.77 -8.15
CA LEU A 338 -2.06 -9.38 -7.82
C LEU A 338 -2.16 -10.89 -7.64
N TYR A 339 -3.20 -11.36 -6.93
CA TYR A 339 -3.45 -12.79 -6.78
C TYR A 339 -3.71 -13.47 -8.14
N ASN A 340 -4.48 -12.86 -9.04
CA ASN A 340 -4.73 -13.46 -10.36
C ASN A 340 -3.45 -13.57 -11.19
N ILE A 341 -2.57 -12.57 -11.15
CA ILE A 341 -1.26 -12.62 -11.80
C ILE A 341 -0.46 -13.82 -11.27
N PHE A 342 -0.44 -14.01 -9.94
CA PHE A 342 0.19 -15.15 -9.31
C PHE A 342 -0.36 -16.51 -9.79
N THR A 343 -1.67 -16.62 -10.03
CA THR A 343 -2.25 -17.89 -10.50
C THR A 343 -1.75 -18.31 -11.89
N ILE A 344 -1.20 -17.39 -12.70
CA ILE A 344 -0.56 -17.74 -13.98
C ILE A 344 0.59 -18.74 -13.73
N LEU A 345 1.42 -18.50 -12.72
CA LEU A 345 2.50 -19.40 -12.33
C LEU A 345 1.95 -20.71 -11.77
N GLN A 346 1.02 -20.63 -10.82
CA GLN A 346 0.45 -21.84 -10.21
C GLN A 346 -0.24 -22.77 -11.21
N ARG A 347 -0.93 -22.21 -12.22
CA ARG A 347 -1.64 -22.98 -13.25
C ARG A 347 -0.69 -23.74 -14.16
N ASN A 348 0.49 -23.17 -14.40
CA ASN A 348 1.48 -23.73 -15.31
C ASN A 348 2.68 -24.34 -14.57
N LYS A 349 2.62 -24.46 -13.23
CA LYS A 349 3.67 -25.01 -12.37
C LYS A 349 4.22 -26.37 -12.83
N LYS A 350 3.36 -27.22 -13.44
CA LYS A 350 3.76 -28.53 -13.97
C LYS A 350 4.59 -28.46 -15.25
N ASN A 351 4.48 -27.36 -16.00
CA ASN A 351 5.19 -27.15 -17.26
C ASN A 351 6.53 -26.43 -17.06
N ILE A 352 6.84 -26.03 -15.82
CA ILE A 352 8.11 -25.41 -15.46
C ILE A 352 9.10 -26.54 -15.16
N ARG A 353 10.29 -26.48 -15.77
CA ARG A 353 11.34 -27.48 -15.55
C ARG A 353 11.74 -27.51 -14.07
N SER A 354 11.94 -28.68 -13.49
CA SER A 354 12.55 -28.80 -12.16
C SER A 354 14.07 -28.75 -12.32
N LEU A 355 14.71 -27.63 -11.98
CA LEU A 355 16.17 -27.54 -11.96
C LEU A 355 16.74 -28.06 -10.66
N THR A 356 17.85 -28.79 -10.74
CA THR A 356 18.64 -29.15 -9.57
C THR A 356 19.44 -27.95 -9.09
N PRO A 357 19.79 -27.86 -7.79
CA PRO A 357 20.62 -26.77 -7.24
C PRO A 357 21.98 -26.60 -7.95
N GLU A 358 22.45 -27.65 -8.65
CA GLU A 358 23.70 -27.69 -9.41
C GLU A 358 23.59 -27.06 -10.81
N THR A 359 22.38 -26.71 -11.27
CA THR A 359 22.18 -26.09 -12.58
C THR A 359 22.50 -24.60 -12.53
N HIS A 360 23.58 -24.17 -13.18
CA HIS A 360 23.94 -22.76 -13.31
C HIS A 360 23.09 -22.04 -14.38
N ILE A 361 22.23 -21.10 -13.96
CA ILE A 361 21.36 -20.33 -14.88
C ILE A 361 22.17 -19.45 -15.85
N SER A 362 23.37 -19.01 -15.46
CA SER A 362 24.26 -18.20 -16.29
C SER A 362 24.66 -18.87 -17.62
N SER A 363 24.41 -20.17 -17.75
CA SER A 363 24.65 -20.94 -18.98
C SER A 363 23.50 -20.87 -19.99
N PHE A 364 22.32 -20.36 -19.62
CA PHE A 364 21.17 -20.24 -20.51
C PHE A 364 21.07 -18.86 -21.15
N SER A 365 20.75 -18.83 -22.45
CA SER A 365 20.43 -17.59 -23.16
C SER A 365 19.02 -17.10 -22.80
N PHE A 366 18.89 -15.81 -22.49
CA PHE A 366 17.59 -15.16 -22.28
C PHE A 366 17.19 -14.34 -23.52
N ASP A 367 16.14 -14.78 -24.21
CA ASP A 367 15.50 -14.00 -25.26
C ASP A 367 14.49 -13.01 -24.64
N TRP A 368 14.96 -11.79 -24.38
CA TRP A 368 14.15 -10.72 -23.81
C TRP A 368 13.21 -10.13 -24.85
N LYS A 369 11.91 -10.35 -24.68
CA LYS A 369 10.90 -9.63 -25.47
C LYS A 369 10.75 -8.21 -24.92
N ALA A 370 10.33 -7.29 -25.79
CA ALA A 370 10.16 -5.87 -25.44
C ALA A 370 9.26 -5.67 -24.20
N TRP A 371 8.25 -6.53 -24.01
CA TRP A 371 7.39 -6.48 -22.83
C TRP A 371 8.02 -7.03 -21.55
N ASP A 372 8.89 -8.03 -21.64
CA ASP A 372 9.64 -8.52 -20.48
C ASP A 372 10.63 -7.45 -20.02
N SER A 373 11.38 -6.85 -20.95
CA SER A 373 12.34 -5.78 -20.66
C SER A 373 11.65 -4.57 -20.03
N TYR A 374 10.46 -4.21 -20.52
CA TYR A 374 9.69 -3.08 -19.97
C TYR A 374 9.29 -3.31 -18.52
N ILE A 375 8.62 -4.43 -18.22
CA ILE A 375 8.15 -4.68 -16.84
C ILE A 375 9.32 -4.88 -15.89
N TRP A 376 10.41 -5.49 -16.37
CA TRP A 376 11.61 -5.68 -15.57
C TRP A 376 12.30 -4.36 -15.25
N LYS A 377 12.38 -3.44 -16.22
CA LYS A 377 12.84 -2.06 -15.97
C LYS A 377 11.96 -1.36 -14.93
N GLN A 378 10.64 -1.44 -15.06
CA GLN A 378 9.73 -0.85 -14.06
C GLN A 378 9.95 -1.46 -12.67
N TYR A 379 10.18 -2.77 -12.59
CA TYR A 379 10.54 -3.44 -11.34
C TYR A 379 11.86 -2.90 -10.77
N GLN A 380 12.93 -2.81 -11.56
CA GLN A 380 14.22 -2.25 -11.11
C GLN A 380 14.09 -0.79 -10.64
N GLU A 381 13.32 0.04 -11.34
CA GLU A 381 13.02 1.41 -10.90
C GLU A 381 12.30 1.43 -9.55
N THR A 382 11.36 0.53 -9.31
CA THR A 382 10.70 0.44 -7.99
C THR A 382 11.63 -0.08 -6.90
N GLU A 383 12.54 -0.99 -7.25
CA GLU A 383 13.52 -1.56 -6.34
C GLU A 383 14.73 -0.66 -6.09
N SER A 384 14.90 0.45 -6.81
CA SER A 384 15.88 1.49 -6.48
C SER A 384 15.34 2.58 -5.56
N MET A 385 14.02 2.68 -5.38
CA MET A 385 13.42 3.68 -4.48
C MET A 385 13.74 3.40 -3.02
N GLU A 386 13.94 4.46 -2.24
CA GLU A 386 14.08 4.34 -0.79
C GLU A 386 12.76 3.93 -0.14
N ILE A 387 12.85 3.21 0.98
CA ILE A 387 11.67 2.84 1.77
C ILE A 387 11.16 4.12 2.44
N PRO A 388 9.84 4.40 2.42
CA PRO A 388 9.32 5.65 2.95
C PRO A 388 9.56 5.76 4.47
N MET A 389 10.15 6.88 4.89
CA MET A 389 10.39 7.20 6.30
C MET A 389 9.30 8.13 6.86
N GLY A 390 8.66 8.94 6.01
CA GLY A 390 7.58 9.86 6.37
C GLY A 390 6.30 9.68 5.55
N GLN A 391 5.27 10.46 5.89
CA GLN A 391 3.96 10.42 5.22
C GLN A 391 4.00 10.96 3.78
N ALA A 392 4.83 11.98 3.52
CA ALA A 392 5.01 12.53 2.18
C ALA A 392 5.62 11.48 1.23
N ASP A 393 6.71 10.84 1.66
CA ASP A 393 7.37 9.76 0.91
C ASP A 393 6.43 8.59 0.66
N LEU A 394 5.64 8.21 1.68
CA LEU A 394 4.66 7.13 1.58
C LEU A 394 3.64 7.38 0.46
N THR A 395 3.20 8.63 0.29
CA THR A 395 2.24 9.01 -0.76
C THR A 395 2.83 8.79 -2.15
N ASN A 396 4.07 9.23 -2.37
CA ASN A 396 4.79 9.04 -3.63
C ASN A 396 5.09 7.55 -3.88
N TYR A 397 5.51 6.84 -2.84
CA TYR A 397 5.79 5.41 -2.88
C TYR A 397 4.54 4.60 -3.27
N LYS A 398 3.38 4.96 -2.69
CA LYS A 398 2.09 4.36 -3.03
C LYS A 398 1.67 4.66 -4.47
N ALA A 399 1.86 5.89 -4.95
CA ALA A 399 1.55 6.25 -6.34
C ALA A 399 2.39 5.45 -7.34
N LYS A 400 3.70 5.27 -7.10
CA LYS A 400 4.56 4.44 -7.96
C LYS A 400 4.18 2.96 -7.88
N TYR A 401 3.83 2.44 -6.69
CA TYR A 401 3.30 1.07 -6.55
C TYR A 401 2.02 0.85 -7.37
N ASP A 402 1.09 1.80 -7.31
CA ASP A 402 -0.17 1.73 -8.05
C ASP A 402 0.08 1.72 -9.57
N LEU A 403 0.99 2.54 -10.08
CA LEU A 403 1.40 2.53 -11.49
C LEU A 403 2.09 1.22 -11.87
N PHE A 404 3.03 0.75 -11.06
CA PHE A 404 3.72 -0.51 -11.28
C PHE A 404 2.75 -1.69 -11.36
N LEU A 405 1.73 -1.74 -10.50
CA LEU A 405 0.73 -2.80 -10.52
C LEU A 405 -0.18 -2.73 -11.77
N GLN A 406 -0.44 -1.53 -12.31
CA GLN A 406 -1.13 -1.39 -13.61
C GLN A 406 -0.28 -1.95 -14.74
N ASP A 407 1.02 -1.65 -14.75
CA ASP A 407 1.96 -2.18 -15.72
C ASP A 407 2.11 -3.69 -15.60
N LEU A 408 2.15 -4.22 -14.38
CA LEU A 408 2.21 -5.65 -14.12
C LEU A 408 0.95 -6.38 -14.59
N GLN A 409 -0.23 -5.77 -14.42
CA GLN A 409 -1.48 -6.32 -14.96
C GLN A 409 -1.55 -6.27 -16.49
N THR A 410 -0.96 -5.23 -17.10
CA THR A 410 -0.84 -5.16 -18.56
C THR A 410 0.10 -6.26 -19.06
N TYR A 411 1.26 -6.40 -18.43
CA TYR A 411 2.22 -7.47 -18.70
C TYR A 411 1.61 -8.86 -18.56
N SER A 412 0.86 -9.13 -17.49
CA SER A 412 0.20 -10.42 -17.28
C SER A 412 -0.82 -10.75 -18.39
N THR A 413 -1.49 -9.72 -18.91
CA THR A 413 -2.44 -9.88 -20.03
C THR A 413 -1.70 -10.14 -21.34
N LEU A 414 -0.56 -9.48 -21.58
CA LEU A 414 0.30 -9.75 -22.73
C LEU A 414 0.86 -11.18 -22.68
N VAL A 415 1.35 -11.63 -21.53
CA VAL A 415 1.78 -13.02 -21.30
C VAL A 415 0.68 -14.02 -21.63
N ILE A 416 -0.55 -13.80 -21.16
CA ILE A 416 -1.69 -14.68 -21.48
C ILE A 416 -1.98 -14.67 -23.00
N SER A 417 -1.76 -13.54 -23.67
CA SER A 417 -1.96 -13.40 -25.11
C SER A 417 -0.89 -14.15 -25.90
N GLU A 418 0.36 -14.05 -25.46
CA GLU A 418 1.50 -14.80 -25.99
C GLU A 418 1.28 -16.31 -25.83
N MET A 419 0.83 -16.76 -24.65
CA MET A 419 0.45 -18.17 -24.42
C MET A 419 -0.65 -18.66 -25.37
N LYS A 420 -1.60 -17.80 -25.78
CA LYS A 420 -2.64 -18.17 -26.76
C LYS A 420 -2.10 -18.21 -28.19
N TRP A 421 -1.18 -17.30 -28.51
CA TRP A 421 -0.55 -17.22 -29.81
C TRP A 421 0.35 -18.44 -30.05
N GLU A 422 1.29 -18.69 -29.14
CA GLU A 422 2.32 -19.74 -29.23
C GLU A 422 1.81 -21.13 -28.80
N LYS A 423 0.68 -21.18 -28.07
CA LYS A 423 0.04 -22.42 -27.57
C LYS A 423 1.04 -23.32 -26.81
N PHE A 424 1.37 -24.47 -27.38
CA PHE A 424 2.27 -25.45 -26.76
C PHE A 424 3.75 -25.11 -26.97
N ALA A 425 4.09 -24.34 -28.01
CA ALA A 425 5.48 -23.98 -28.33
C ALA A 425 6.11 -23.15 -27.20
N ILE A 426 5.32 -22.38 -26.46
CA ILE A 426 5.81 -21.56 -25.34
C ILE A 426 6.42 -22.39 -24.21
N PHE A 427 6.06 -23.68 -24.08
CA PHE A 427 6.56 -24.60 -23.06
C PHE A 427 7.66 -25.54 -23.59
N GLN A 428 7.96 -25.50 -24.88
CA GLN A 428 9.03 -26.29 -25.47
C GLN A 428 10.37 -25.74 -25.01
N HIS A 429 11.27 -26.65 -24.62
CA HIS A 429 12.63 -26.35 -24.21
C HIS A 429 13.56 -27.34 -24.91
N ASP A 430 14.79 -26.91 -25.16
CA ASP A 430 15.87 -27.80 -25.60
C ASP A 430 16.76 -28.16 -24.41
N GLU A 431 17.72 -29.07 -24.59
CA GLU A 431 18.68 -29.43 -23.53
C GLU A 431 19.50 -28.20 -23.07
N THR A 432 19.72 -27.25 -23.98
CA THR A 432 20.61 -26.10 -23.82
C THR A 432 19.90 -24.76 -23.61
N SER A 433 18.56 -24.71 -23.64
CA SER A 433 17.78 -23.48 -23.55
C SER A 433 16.60 -23.61 -22.57
N LEU A 434 16.23 -22.50 -21.93
CA LEU A 434 15.00 -22.41 -21.16
C LEU A 434 13.82 -22.23 -22.12
N SER A 435 12.64 -22.77 -21.77
CA SER A 435 11.44 -22.48 -22.54
C SER A 435 11.08 -21.00 -22.42
N ARG A 436 10.29 -20.51 -23.39
CA ARG A 436 9.76 -19.15 -23.31
C ARG A 436 8.94 -18.92 -22.03
N PHE A 437 8.19 -19.93 -21.59
CA PHE A 437 7.43 -19.85 -20.34
C PHE A 437 8.32 -19.85 -19.10
N ASP A 438 9.47 -20.54 -19.11
CA ASP A 438 10.43 -20.48 -18.00
C ASP A 438 10.96 -19.04 -17.83
N HIS A 439 11.25 -18.32 -18.92
CA HIS A 439 11.64 -16.90 -18.88
C HIS A 439 10.55 -16.02 -18.25
N ILE A 440 9.30 -16.18 -18.69
CA ILE A 440 8.15 -15.47 -18.13
C ILE A 440 7.98 -15.81 -16.64
N GLY A 441 8.13 -17.11 -16.33
CA GLY A 441 8.04 -17.67 -14.98
C GLY A 441 9.03 -17.01 -14.03
N LEU A 442 10.27 -16.86 -14.47
CA LEU A 442 11.35 -16.17 -13.77
C LEU A 442 11.06 -14.70 -13.47
N VAL A 443 10.64 -13.95 -14.50
CA VAL A 443 10.31 -12.52 -14.35
C VAL A 443 9.16 -12.36 -13.35
N LEU A 444 8.06 -13.08 -13.55
CA LEU A 444 6.88 -12.99 -12.69
C LEU A 444 7.17 -13.46 -11.27
N GLN A 445 7.81 -14.61 -11.08
CA GLN A 445 8.10 -15.12 -9.75
C GLN A 445 8.98 -14.15 -8.99
N THR A 446 10.04 -13.62 -9.61
CA THR A 446 10.92 -12.63 -8.99
C THR A 446 10.14 -11.40 -8.54
N ILE A 447 9.34 -10.80 -9.42
CA ILE A 447 8.51 -9.63 -9.08
C ILE A 447 7.58 -9.95 -7.90
N LEU A 448 6.85 -11.06 -7.96
CA LEU A 448 5.83 -11.42 -6.98
C LEU A 448 6.41 -11.76 -5.60
N THR A 449 7.59 -12.39 -5.53
CA THR A 449 8.19 -12.85 -4.27
C THR A 449 9.21 -11.88 -3.68
N ASN A 450 9.89 -11.09 -4.51
CA ASN A 450 11.04 -10.28 -4.08
C ASN A 450 10.73 -8.79 -4.00
N SER A 451 9.68 -8.30 -4.65
CA SER A 451 9.37 -6.86 -4.65
C SER A 451 9.15 -6.31 -3.25
N ARG A 452 9.87 -5.21 -2.92
CA ARG A 452 9.73 -4.48 -1.66
C ARG A 452 8.36 -3.79 -1.59
N MET A 453 7.90 -3.18 -2.68
CA MET A 453 6.59 -2.51 -2.70
C MET A 453 5.43 -3.48 -2.45
N ILE A 454 5.47 -4.67 -3.06
CA ILE A 454 4.44 -5.71 -2.81
C ILE A 454 4.48 -6.14 -1.34
N LYS A 455 5.66 -6.36 -0.76
CA LYS A 455 5.80 -6.69 0.68
C LYS A 455 5.27 -5.58 1.58
N VAL A 456 5.47 -4.32 1.23
CA VAL A 456 5.01 -3.17 2.01
C VAL A 456 3.48 -3.10 2.04
N PHE A 457 2.81 -3.18 0.89
CA PHE A 457 1.36 -2.97 0.82
C PHE A 457 0.54 -4.26 0.99
N GLN A 458 1.08 -5.42 0.61
CA GLN A 458 0.37 -6.71 0.62
C GLN A 458 1.24 -7.83 1.22
N PRO A 459 1.70 -7.69 2.49
CA PRO A 459 2.65 -8.61 3.10
C PRO A 459 2.13 -10.05 3.21
N ASN A 460 0.82 -10.25 3.40
CA ASN A 460 0.25 -11.59 3.58
C ASN A 460 0.16 -12.34 2.27
N LEU A 461 -0.35 -11.66 1.23
CA LEU A 461 -0.37 -12.21 -0.11
C LEU A 461 1.06 -12.48 -0.58
N CYS A 462 2.02 -11.56 -0.36
CA CYS A 462 3.42 -11.79 -0.68
C CYS A 462 3.97 -13.06 -0.03
N LYS A 463 3.70 -13.27 1.27
CA LYS A 463 4.12 -14.50 1.94
C LYS A 463 3.43 -15.72 1.37
N TYR A 464 2.12 -15.66 1.17
CA TYR A 464 1.38 -16.78 0.60
C TYR A 464 1.99 -17.20 -0.74
N MET A 465 2.31 -16.23 -1.60
CA MET A 465 2.99 -16.47 -2.88
C MET A 465 4.37 -17.09 -2.69
N GLN A 466 5.18 -16.60 -1.73
CA GLN A 466 6.49 -17.17 -1.41
C GLN A 466 6.40 -18.62 -0.92
N ASP A 467 5.42 -18.96 -0.09
CA ASP A 467 5.29 -20.31 0.46
C ASP A 467 4.81 -21.30 -0.62
N GLU A 468 3.87 -20.89 -1.49
CA GLU A 468 3.34 -21.70 -2.59
C GLU A 468 4.34 -21.89 -3.74
N LEU A 469 5.17 -20.87 -4.01
CA LEU A 469 6.22 -20.89 -5.04
C LEU A 469 7.59 -21.31 -4.50
N GLY A 470 7.77 -21.43 -3.18
CA GLY A 470 9.05 -21.78 -2.57
C GLY A 470 9.56 -23.18 -2.95
N SER A 471 8.65 -24.06 -3.39
CA SER A 471 8.96 -25.41 -3.90
C SER A 471 9.19 -25.47 -5.42
N THR A 472 8.98 -24.37 -6.15
CA THR A 472 9.21 -24.29 -7.61
C THR A 472 10.53 -23.61 -7.93
N PHE A 473 11.25 -24.11 -8.95
CA PHE A 473 12.35 -23.56 -9.80
C PHE A 473 13.41 -22.60 -9.18
N LEU A 474 13.02 -21.68 -8.29
CA LEU A 474 13.63 -20.40 -8.00
C LEU A 474 13.88 -20.10 -6.52
N GLY A 475 13.34 -20.91 -5.59
CA GLY A 475 13.65 -20.78 -4.17
C GLY A 475 15.10 -21.10 -3.82
N SER A 476 15.79 -21.81 -4.71
CA SER A 476 17.15 -22.36 -4.52
C SER A 476 18.25 -21.51 -5.13
N ILE A 477 17.92 -20.50 -5.95
CA ILE A 477 18.88 -19.84 -6.84
C ILE A 477 18.89 -18.34 -6.50
N ASN A 478 20.06 -17.78 -6.20
CA ASN A 478 20.30 -16.33 -6.08
C ASN A 478 20.17 -15.64 -7.45
N PHE A 479 18.99 -15.77 -8.06
CA PHE A 479 18.67 -15.35 -9.41
C PHE A 479 18.77 -13.84 -9.60
N VAL A 480 18.45 -13.06 -8.55
CA VAL A 480 18.57 -11.60 -8.57
C VAL A 480 20.02 -11.18 -8.82
N ASP A 481 20.98 -11.80 -8.11
CA ASP A 481 22.41 -11.50 -8.25
C ASP A 481 22.99 -11.99 -9.57
N SER A 482 22.45 -13.07 -10.14
CA SER A 482 22.89 -13.62 -11.42
C SER A 482 22.40 -12.76 -12.58
N ILE A 483 21.11 -12.44 -12.69
CA ILE A 483 20.60 -11.58 -13.77
C ILE A 483 21.21 -10.18 -13.74
N SER A 484 21.33 -9.55 -12.57
CA SER A 484 21.92 -8.21 -12.49
C SER A 484 23.40 -8.17 -12.90
N LYS A 485 24.11 -9.31 -12.85
CA LYS A 485 25.53 -9.41 -13.22
C LYS A 485 25.78 -9.92 -14.63
N THR A 486 24.88 -10.71 -15.22
CA THR A 486 25.08 -11.31 -16.55
C THR A 486 24.19 -10.75 -17.65
N VAL A 487 23.10 -10.06 -17.34
CA VAL A 487 22.20 -9.51 -18.36
C VAL A 487 21.69 -8.14 -17.94
N GLU A 488 22.30 -7.08 -18.48
CA GLU A 488 21.58 -5.80 -18.50
C GLU A 488 20.30 -6.03 -19.30
N PRO A 489 19.11 -5.76 -18.72
CA PRO A 489 17.89 -5.62 -19.49
C PRO A 489 17.99 -4.28 -20.22
N GLY A 490 18.94 -4.21 -21.15
CA GLY A 490 19.15 -3.04 -21.96
C GLY A 490 17.98 -2.94 -22.90
N PHE A 491 17.18 -1.89 -22.75
CA PHE A 491 16.78 -1.21 -23.97
C PHE A 491 18.09 -0.74 -24.60
N ILE A 492 18.62 -1.52 -25.55
CA ILE A 492 19.90 -1.25 -26.22
C ILE A 492 19.89 0.17 -26.85
N ASN A 493 18.69 0.73 -27.07
CA ASN A 493 18.45 2.10 -27.51
C ASN A 493 17.10 2.67 -27.01
N GLU A 494 16.95 4.00 -27.01
CA GLU A 494 15.69 4.70 -26.68
C GLU A 494 14.50 4.28 -27.55
N GLN A 495 14.77 3.89 -28.81
CA GLN A 495 13.76 3.48 -29.78
C GLN A 495 13.00 2.22 -29.32
N SER A 496 13.71 1.24 -28.76
CA SER A 496 13.10 0.02 -28.22
C SER A 496 12.19 0.30 -27.03
N LEU A 497 12.57 1.28 -26.19
CA LEU A 497 11.75 1.75 -25.08
C LEU A 497 10.50 2.48 -25.57
N GLN A 498 10.63 3.32 -26.58
CA GLN A 498 9.48 3.99 -27.21
C GLN A 498 8.50 2.98 -27.83
N SER A 499 9.04 1.94 -28.49
CA SER A 499 8.25 0.85 -29.07
C SER A 499 7.48 0.07 -28.00
N ALA A 500 8.13 -0.31 -26.89
CA ALA A 500 7.46 -0.97 -25.77
C ALA A 500 6.39 -0.07 -25.12
N ASN A 501 6.66 1.22 -24.95
CA ASN A 501 5.67 2.19 -24.47
C ASN A 501 4.45 2.28 -25.39
N ALA A 502 4.64 2.24 -26.71
CA ALA A 502 3.55 2.23 -27.67
C ALA A 502 2.68 0.96 -27.52
N LEU A 503 3.32 -0.20 -27.36
CA LEU A 503 2.63 -1.46 -27.07
C LEU A 503 1.79 -1.37 -25.78
N TRP A 504 2.34 -0.79 -24.70
CA TRP A 504 1.60 -0.60 -23.44
C TRP A 504 0.37 0.29 -23.60
N LYS A 505 0.50 1.38 -24.37
CA LYS A 505 -0.63 2.28 -24.65
C LYS A 505 -1.74 1.58 -25.43
N LEU A 506 -1.37 0.81 -26.46
CA LEU A 506 -2.31 0.01 -27.26
C LEU A 506 -3.01 -1.05 -26.40
N ALA A 507 -2.25 -1.82 -25.62
CA ALA A 507 -2.79 -2.86 -24.75
C ALA A 507 -3.77 -2.30 -23.72
N ASN A 508 -3.39 -1.23 -23.02
CA ASN A 508 -4.26 -0.57 -22.05
C ASN A 508 -5.56 -0.05 -22.67
N GLN A 509 -5.48 0.52 -23.88
CA GLN A 509 -6.66 1.02 -24.57
C GLN A 509 -7.57 -0.13 -25.05
N LEU A 510 -7.01 -1.25 -25.49
CA LEU A 510 -7.78 -2.47 -25.81
C LEU A 510 -8.52 -3.01 -24.59
N LEU A 511 -7.84 -3.09 -23.43
CA LEU A 511 -8.48 -3.52 -22.18
C LEU A 511 -9.61 -2.58 -21.74
N PHE A 512 -9.46 -1.27 -21.98
CA PHE A 512 -10.52 -0.30 -21.75
C PHE A 512 -11.73 -0.52 -22.68
N PHE A 513 -11.49 -0.74 -23.97
CA PHE A 513 -12.56 -1.08 -24.93
C PHE A 513 -13.25 -2.39 -24.56
N GLU A 514 -12.49 -3.43 -24.19
CA GLU A 514 -13.04 -4.70 -23.72
C GLU A 514 -14.01 -4.46 -22.55
N ASN A 515 -13.61 -3.66 -21.55
CA ASN A 515 -14.49 -3.36 -20.43
C ASN A 515 -15.77 -2.60 -20.84
N LYS A 516 -15.71 -1.71 -21.84
CA LYS A 516 -16.90 -1.06 -22.40
C LYS A 516 -17.85 -2.06 -23.05
N ILE A 517 -17.31 -3.03 -23.79
CA ILE A 517 -18.08 -4.07 -24.50
C ILE A 517 -18.89 -4.93 -23.53
N TYR A 518 -18.25 -5.44 -22.46
CA TYR A 518 -18.95 -6.30 -21.50
C TYR A 518 -19.96 -5.54 -20.63
N ALA A 519 -19.79 -4.21 -20.48
CA ALA A 519 -20.63 -3.34 -19.65
C ALA A 519 -20.90 -3.91 -18.24
N GLU A 520 -19.93 -4.67 -17.73
CA GLU A 520 -19.98 -5.29 -16.42
C GLU A 520 -19.99 -4.21 -15.32
N LYS A 521 -20.83 -4.41 -14.31
CA LYS A 521 -20.93 -3.49 -13.18
C LYS A 521 -20.28 -4.09 -11.96
N PHE A 522 -19.36 -3.35 -11.37
CA PHE A 522 -18.80 -3.70 -10.06
C PHE A 522 -19.91 -3.65 -8.99
N ARG A 523 -20.19 -4.80 -8.37
CA ARG A 523 -21.22 -4.99 -7.34
C ARG A 523 -20.55 -5.38 -6.02
N ILE A 524 -21.06 -4.79 -4.94
CA ILE A 524 -20.54 -4.97 -3.57
C ILE A 524 -21.45 -5.85 -2.70
N ASN A 525 -22.75 -5.84 -2.98
CA ASN A 525 -23.75 -6.55 -2.17
C ASN A 525 -24.18 -7.89 -2.81
N ARG A 526 -23.66 -8.19 -4.00
CA ARG A 526 -23.98 -9.37 -4.78
C ARG A 526 -22.73 -9.81 -5.54
N PRO A 527 -22.58 -11.09 -5.86
CA PRO A 527 -21.49 -11.56 -6.71
C PRO A 527 -21.43 -10.80 -8.03
N ASN A 528 -20.20 -10.48 -8.45
CA ASN A 528 -19.93 -9.90 -9.77
C ASN A 528 -20.23 -10.99 -10.81
N GLN A 529 -21.17 -10.70 -11.71
CA GLN A 529 -21.61 -11.62 -12.76
C GLN A 529 -20.82 -11.32 -14.03
N ILE A 530 -20.15 -12.33 -14.57
CA ILE A 530 -19.55 -12.28 -15.91
C ILE A 530 -20.67 -12.52 -16.91
N ARG A 531 -20.90 -11.58 -17.82
CA ARG A 531 -21.89 -11.79 -18.89
C ARG A 531 -21.30 -12.75 -19.93
N PRO A 532 -22.00 -13.84 -20.30
CA PRO A 532 -21.48 -14.80 -21.27
C PRO A 532 -21.29 -14.17 -22.66
N LEU A 533 -20.45 -14.83 -23.45
CA LEU A 533 -19.82 -14.48 -24.74
C LEU A 533 -20.69 -13.86 -25.86
N THR A 534 -22.00 -13.72 -25.71
CA THR A 534 -22.92 -13.26 -26.78
C THR A 534 -22.76 -11.79 -27.18
N LEU A 535 -21.96 -11.00 -26.46
CA LEU A 535 -21.73 -9.58 -26.78
C LEU A 535 -20.64 -9.36 -27.83
N SER A 536 -19.56 -10.16 -27.88
CA SER A 536 -18.37 -9.84 -28.69
C SER A 536 -18.63 -9.81 -30.20
N GLU A 537 -19.58 -10.60 -30.70
CA GLU A 537 -19.96 -10.64 -32.13
C GLU A 537 -20.59 -9.33 -32.62
N LYS A 538 -21.14 -8.51 -31.71
CA LYS A 538 -21.72 -7.20 -32.03
C LYS A 538 -20.70 -6.08 -32.04
N PHE A 539 -19.47 -6.33 -31.64
CA PHE A 539 -18.44 -5.30 -31.57
C PHE A 539 -17.27 -5.61 -32.49
N LYS A 540 -16.65 -4.56 -33.01
CA LYS A 540 -15.43 -4.64 -33.82
C LYS A 540 -14.48 -3.55 -33.37
N ILE A 541 -13.24 -3.94 -33.08
CA ILE A 541 -12.17 -3.00 -32.77
C ILE A 541 -11.34 -2.80 -34.03
N VAL A 542 -11.09 -1.54 -34.37
CA VAL A 542 -10.27 -1.15 -35.52
C VAL A 542 -9.12 -0.30 -35.03
N ILE A 543 -7.91 -0.68 -35.38
CA ILE A 543 -6.68 0.07 -35.11
C ILE A 543 -6.17 0.56 -36.46
N LEU A 544 -6.29 1.87 -36.68
CA LEU A 544 -5.79 2.57 -37.84
C LEU A 544 -4.34 2.98 -37.56
N ASP A 545 -3.40 2.39 -38.28
CA ASP A 545 -1.96 2.63 -38.21
C ASP A 545 -1.49 3.22 -39.55
N LYS A 546 -1.64 4.52 -39.72
CA LYS A 546 -1.46 5.21 -41.01
C LYS A 546 -0.05 5.13 -41.58
N GLN A 547 0.94 4.82 -40.74
CA GLN A 547 2.35 4.80 -41.11
C GLN A 547 2.93 3.38 -41.04
N ASN A 548 2.08 2.38 -40.79
CA ASN A 548 2.50 1.00 -40.53
C ASN A 548 3.63 0.94 -39.48
N ALA A 549 3.50 1.75 -38.43
CA ALA A 549 4.51 1.93 -37.40
C ALA A 549 4.48 0.81 -36.34
N ILE A 550 3.38 0.04 -36.25
CA ILE A 550 3.22 -1.05 -35.29
C ILE A 550 3.86 -2.33 -35.86
N PRO A 551 4.86 -2.92 -35.19
CA PRO A 551 5.45 -4.18 -35.61
C PRO A 551 4.42 -5.33 -35.71
N GLU A 552 4.59 -6.22 -36.68
CA GLU A 552 3.65 -7.35 -36.92
C GLU A 552 3.52 -8.28 -35.70
N THR A 553 4.61 -8.47 -34.96
CA THR A 553 4.63 -9.22 -33.70
C THR A 553 3.70 -8.60 -32.65
N PHE A 554 3.64 -7.26 -32.59
CA PHE A 554 2.74 -6.55 -31.68
C PHE A 554 1.29 -6.67 -32.15
N LYS A 555 1.03 -6.52 -33.47
CA LYS A 555 -0.30 -6.71 -34.03
C LYS A 555 -0.85 -8.09 -33.68
N THR A 556 -0.06 -9.13 -33.92
CA THR A 556 -0.41 -10.53 -33.62
C THR A 556 -0.68 -10.75 -32.13
N LEU A 557 0.20 -10.26 -31.25
CA LEU A 557 0.03 -10.37 -29.80
C LEU A 557 -1.26 -9.68 -29.33
N LEU A 558 -1.53 -8.47 -29.81
CA LEU A 558 -2.69 -7.67 -29.41
C LEU A 558 -4.02 -8.27 -29.87
N MET A 559 -4.04 -9.04 -30.97
CA MET A 559 -5.25 -9.76 -31.41
C MET A 559 -5.76 -10.76 -30.36
N PHE A 560 -4.86 -11.35 -29.56
CA PHE A 560 -5.22 -12.32 -28.51
C PHE A 560 -5.53 -11.68 -27.15
N LEU A 561 -5.32 -10.36 -27.02
CA LEU A 561 -5.53 -9.60 -25.80
C LEU A 561 -7.00 -9.53 -25.40
N THR A 562 -7.90 -9.50 -26.39
CA THR A 562 -9.35 -9.46 -26.19
C THR A 562 -10.03 -10.59 -26.96
N GLN A 563 -11.27 -10.92 -26.61
CA GLN A 563 -12.10 -11.84 -27.40
C GLN A 563 -12.82 -11.15 -28.57
N THR A 564 -12.72 -9.82 -28.67
CA THR A 564 -13.39 -9.05 -29.71
C THR A 564 -12.51 -9.00 -30.95
N ARG A 565 -13.12 -9.15 -32.13
CA ARG A 565 -12.41 -9.07 -33.41
C ARG A 565 -11.70 -7.72 -33.51
N THR A 566 -10.37 -7.77 -33.61
CA THR A 566 -9.49 -6.62 -33.70
C THR A 566 -8.81 -6.63 -35.07
N ASN A 567 -8.99 -5.56 -35.85
CA ASN A 567 -8.39 -5.40 -37.17
C ASN A 567 -7.35 -4.27 -37.13
N PHE A 568 -6.21 -4.48 -37.79
CA PHE A 568 -5.19 -3.46 -38.04
C PHE A 568 -5.25 -3.05 -39.51
N VAL A 569 -5.34 -1.76 -39.79
CA VAL A 569 -5.45 -1.22 -41.16
C VAL A 569 -4.68 0.08 -41.32
N GLU A 570 -4.25 0.37 -42.54
CA GLU A 570 -3.58 1.64 -42.89
C GLU A 570 -4.60 2.69 -43.34
N ASP A 571 -5.70 2.26 -43.97
CA ASP A 571 -6.88 3.07 -44.28
C ASP A 571 -8.15 2.47 -43.68
N LEU A 572 -9.08 3.32 -43.25
CA LEU A 572 -10.40 2.89 -42.80
C LEU A 572 -11.26 2.33 -43.96
N THR A 573 -10.94 2.65 -45.22
CA THR A 573 -11.60 2.06 -46.40
C THR A 573 -11.38 0.55 -46.51
N ASP A 574 -10.29 0.03 -45.93
CA ASP A 574 -9.93 -1.39 -45.99
C ASP A 574 -10.81 -2.26 -45.09
N ILE A 575 -11.75 -1.63 -44.38
CA ILE A 575 -12.64 -2.30 -43.45
C ILE A 575 -14.05 -2.28 -43.98
N GLU A 576 -14.56 -3.48 -44.30
CA GLU A 576 -15.98 -3.70 -44.41
C GLU A 576 -16.64 -3.45 -43.04
N LEU A 577 -17.28 -2.30 -42.93
CA LEU A 577 -18.23 -1.99 -41.88
C LEU A 577 -19.62 -2.37 -42.43
N HIS A 578 -20.25 -3.38 -41.85
CA HIS A 578 -21.64 -3.69 -42.18
C HIS A 578 -22.49 -2.45 -41.89
N GLY A 579 -23.46 -2.12 -42.76
CA GLY A 579 -24.18 -0.82 -42.77
C GLY A 579 -24.92 -0.43 -41.47
N HIS A 580 -24.92 -1.29 -40.46
CA HIS A 580 -25.50 -1.06 -39.13
C HIS A 580 -24.44 -0.92 -38.01
N MET A 581 -23.14 -0.86 -38.35
CA MET A 581 -22.07 -0.64 -37.36
C MET A 581 -21.85 0.85 -37.12
N HIS A 582 -21.94 1.27 -35.86
CA HIS A 582 -21.70 2.64 -35.43
C HIS A 582 -20.45 2.73 -34.57
N CYS A 583 -19.60 3.72 -34.84
CA CYS A 583 -18.47 4.03 -33.95
C CYS A 583 -19.00 4.59 -32.63
N ILE A 584 -18.80 3.86 -31.54
CA ILE A 584 -19.23 4.26 -30.19
C ILE A 584 -18.10 4.81 -29.34
N GLU A 585 -16.84 4.57 -29.72
CA GLU A 585 -15.68 5.16 -29.06
C GLU A 585 -14.54 5.33 -30.05
N LYS A 586 -13.85 6.48 -29.99
CA LYS A 586 -12.66 6.78 -30.77
C LYS A 586 -11.57 7.31 -29.85
N LYS A 587 -10.36 6.75 -29.95
CA LYS A 587 -9.19 7.20 -29.21
C LYS A 587 -8.02 7.45 -30.16
N MET A 588 -7.48 8.65 -30.12
CA MET A 588 -6.17 8.95 -30.70
C MET A 588 -5.08 8.57 -29.69
N LEU A 589 -4.14 7.71 -30.09
CA LEU A 589 -3.00 7.32 -29.25
C LEU A 589 -1.76 8.17 -29.53
N ASP A 590 -1.56 8.50 -30.80
CA ASP A 590 -0.53 9.42 -31.29
C ASP A 590 -1.02 10.06 -32.63
N LYS A 591 -0.14 10.77 -33.34
CA LYS A 591 -0.52 11.48 -34.59
C LYS A 591 -0.90 10.54 -35.75
N SER A 592 -0.42 9.29 -35.74
CA SER A 592 -0.58 8.30 -36.81
C SER A 592 -1.47 7.12 -36.43
N THR A 593 -1.70 6.89 -35.13
CA THR A 593 -2.40 5.73 -34.59
C THR A 593 -3.73 6.11 -33.94
N PHE A 594 -4.83 5.55 -34.46
CA PHE A 594 -6.18 5.74 -33.95
C PHE A 594 -6.84 4.40 -33.67
N MET A 595 -7.56 4.30 -32.55
CA MET A 595 -8.36 3.13 -32.20
C MET A 595 -9.83 3.48 -32.19
N TYR A 596 -10.64 2.63 -32.80
CA TYR A 596 -12.09 2.77 -32.89
C TYR A 596 -12.76 1.52 -32.35
N LEU A 597 -13.85 1.72 -31.62
CA LEU A 597 -14.77 0.67 -31.20
C LEU A 597 -16.10 0.87 -31.93
N TYR A 598 -16.45 -0.10 -32.76
CA TYR A 598 -17.72 -0.14 -33.46
C TYR A 598 -18.69 -1.10 -32.77
N GLU A 599 -19.97 -0.76 -32.78
CA GLU A 599 -21.08 -1.58 -32.30
C GLU A 599 -22.12 -1.76 -33.42
N LEU A 600 -22.52 -3.00 -33.69
CA LEU A 600 -23.60 -3.35 -34.60
C LEU A 600 -24.95 -3.07 -33.92
N LYS A 601 -25.66 -2.05 -34.39
CA LYS A 601 -27.02 -1.71 -33.94
C LYS A 601 -28.03 -2.13 -34.99
N TYR A 602 -28.79 -3.19 -34.72
CA TYR A 602 -29.97 -3.49 -35.52
C TYR A 602 -31.05 -2.43 -35.26
N ASN A 603 -31.44 -1.68 -36.28
CA ASN A 603 -32.64 -0.84 -36.22
C ASN A 603 -33.85 -1.76 -36.00
N GLY A 604 -34.62 -1.48 -34.95
CA GLY A 604 -35.59 -2.41 -34.39
C GLY A 604 -36.74 -2.78 -35.32
N ALA A 605 -36.93 -4.08 -35.53
CA ALA A 605 -38.22 -4.76 -35.51
C ALA A 605 -37.97 -6.27 -35.64
N LEU A 606 -37.59 -6.98 -34.58
CA LEU A 606 -37.73 -8.44 -34.53
C LEU A 606 -37.68 -8.95 -33.09
N LYS A 607 -38.87 -9.41 -32.68
CA LYS A 607 -39.21 -10.40 -31.64
C LYS A 607 -38.15 -10.59 -30.55
N THR A 608 -38.52 -10.17 -29.34
CA THR A 608 -37.89 -10.51 -28.07
C THR A 608 -37.57 -12.01 -28.00
N ILE A 609 -36.37 -12.38 -28.42
CA ILE A 609 -35.74 -13.63 -28.04
C ILE A 609 -35.48 -13.48 -26.53
N PRO A 610 -36.00 -14.37 -25.67
CA PRO A 610 -35.77 -14.27 -24.24
C PRO A 610 -34.25 -14.25 -24.00
N PRO A 611 -33.76 -13.40 -23.08
CA PRO A 611 -32.34 -13.32 -22.80
C PRO A 611 -31.79 -14.72 -22.52
N PRO A 612 -30.60 -15.07 -23.06
CA PRO A 612 -29.97 -16.35 -22.76
C PRO A 612 -29.87 -16.49 -21.25
N LYS A 613 -30.30 -17.64 -20.70
CA LYS A 613 -30.36 -17.90 -19.25
C LYS A 613 -29.07 -17.42 -18.59
N GLU A 614 -29.22 -16.42 -17.73
CA GLU A 614 -28.13 -15.84 -16.95
C GLU A 614 -27.49 -16.95 -16.11
N LYS A 615 -26.23 -17.30 -16.38
CA LYS A 615 -25.46 -18.15 -15.46
C LYS A 615 -25.10 -17.30 -14.25
N ILE A 616 -25.92 -17.39 -13.21
CA ILE A 616 -25.58 -16.88 -11.89
C ILE A 616 -24.36 -17.68 -11.42
N VAL A 617 -23.21 -17.01 -11.27
CA VAL A 617 -22.03 -17.61 -10.63
C VAL A 617 -22.22 -17.48 -9.12
N ASP A 618 -23.16 -18.26 -8.61
CA ASP A 618 -23.20 -18.65 -7.21
C ASP A 618 -22.68 -20.09 -7.15
N ASN A 619 -21.73 -20.36 -6.26
CA ASN A 619 -21.07 -21.66 -6.23
C ASN A 619 -22.05 -22.82 -6.06
N ILE A 620 -22.07 -23.72 -7.06
CA ILE A 620 -22.05 -25.21 -7.00
C ILE A 620 -23.13 -25.85 -6.11
N ILE A 621 -24.04 -26.67 -6.65
CA ILE A 621 -24.05 -28.15 -6.63
C ILE A 621 -25.21 -28.56 -7.57
N ASP A 622 -24.95 -29.33 -8.65
CA ASP A 622 -25.89 -30.26 -9.33
C ASP A 622 -25.55 -30.58 -10.79
N LEU A 623 -24.74 -29.79 -11.50
CA LEU A 623 -24.49 -30.05 -12.93
C LEU A 623 -23.25 -30.91 -13.24
N LEU A 624 -22.59 -31.48 -12.22
CA LEU A 624 -21.51 -32.46 -12.38
C LEU A 624 -21.60 -33.62 -11.37
N SER A 625 -22.76 -33.85 -10.74
CA SER A 625 -23.04 -35.04 -9.92
C SER A 625 -23.39 -36.28 -10.77
N SER A 626 -23.13 -36.25 -12.07
CA SER A 626 -23.19 -37.42 -12.94
C SER A 626 -22.19 -37.25 -14.08
N ASP A 627 -20.99 -37.76 -13.88
CA ASP A 627 -20.45 -38.75 -14.81
C ASP A 627 -19.55 -39.69 -14.01
N LYS A 628 -19.82 -40.98 -14.24
CA LYS A 628 -19.42 -42.12 -13.45
C LYS A 628 -17.91 -42.38 -13.53
N GLU A 629 -17.46 -43.12 -12.53
CA GLU A 629 -16.27 -43.98 -12.55
C GLU A 629 -16.03 -44.59 -13.93
N ASP A 630 -14.83 -44.38 -14.46
CA ASP A 630 -13.88 -45.43 -14.85
C ASP A 630 -12.45 -44.86 -14.91
#